data_AF-A0A6J4WR60-F1
#
_entry.id   AF-A0A6J4WR60-F1
#
_cell.length_a   1.000
_cell.length_b   1.000
_cell.length_c   1.000
_cell.angle_alpha   90.00
_cell.angle_beta   90.00
_cell.angle_gamma   90.00
#
_symmetry.space_group_name_H-M   'P 1'
#
loop_
_entity.id
_entity.type
_entity.pdbx_description
1 polymer ?
#
loop_
_entity_poly.entity_id
_entity_poly.type
_entity_poly.pdbx_seq_one_letter_code
_entity_poly.pdbx_strand_id
1 'polypeptide(L)'
;MSESGFSKEDYFYHSPIIFMGIFYLVLLVWTGICLLLMGSIEFSFGWPLARMIVIAFVMVYTWYFSLAISYKIGITEHGDIELTSFRRVVRVNAEVIGMVEGPKWAIIPYGFVRFRLEREKAYIFCCTTDADFEQYMQIMKAANPEMVLKGV
;
A
#
# COMPACT_ATOMS: atom_id res chain seq x y z
N MET A 1 12.03 39.23 2.85
CA MET A 1 10.93 38.35 2.38
C MET A 1 11.60 37.09 1.86
N SER A 2 11.49 35.99 2.60
CA SER A 2 12.18 34.74 2.28
C SER A 2 11.49 34.09 1.09
N GLU A 3 12.07 34.19 -0.09
CA GLU A 3 11.76 33.33 -1.23
C GLU A 3 12.23 31.91 -0.87
N SER A 4 11.37 31.14 -0.21
CA SER A 4 11.55 29.69 -0.09
C SER A 4 11.28 29.09 -1.47
N GLY A 5 12.30 29.13 -2.33
CA GLY A 5 12.33 28.45 -3.62
C GLY A 5 12.30 26.95 -3.41
N PHE A 6 11.11 26.39 -3.20
CA PHE A 6 10.86 24.99 -3.53
C PHE A 6 10.90 24.91 -5.05
N SER A 7 12.01 24.41 -5.59
CA SER A 7 12.00 23.81 -6.93
C SER A 7 10.93 22.70 -6.87
N LYS A 8 9.86 22.84 -7.65
CA LYS A 8 8.81 21.83 -7.82
C LYS A 8 9.41 20.65 -8.58
N GLU A 9 10.34 19.94 -7.98
CA GLU A 9 10.83 18.68 -8.53
C GLU A 9 9.90 17.57 -8.05
N ASP A 10 9.57 16.66 -8.96
CA ASP A 10 8.78 15.49 -8.65
C ASP A 10 9.48 14.68 -7.54
N TYR A 11 8.90 14.64 -6.35
CA TYR A 11 9.47 13.92 -5.21
C TYR A 11 8.80 12.55 -5.07
N PHE A 12 9.59 11.48 -5.20
CA PHE A 12 9.09 10.10 -5.15
C PHE A 12 9.67 9.33 -3.97
N TYR A 13 8.81 8.95 -3.03
CA TYR A 13 9.12 7.96 -2.00
C TYR A 13 8.94 6.54 -2.54
N HIS A 14 9.93 5.69 -2.27
CA HIS A 14 9.89 4.27 -2.60
C HIS A 14 9.82 3.44 -1.33
N SER A 15 8.89 2.50 -1.28
CA SER A 15 8.80 1.54 -0.20
C SER A 15 10.10 0.71 -0.11
N PRO A 16 10.56 0.37 1.11
CA PRO A 16 11.73 -0.48 1.29
C PRO A 16 11.62 -1.81 0.52
N ILE A 17 12.48 -2.01 -0.49
CA ILE A 17 12.43 -3.18 -1.40
C ILE A 17 12.51 -4.50 -0.63
N ILE A 18 13.34 -4.55 0.41
CA ILE A 18 13.52 -5.74 1.25
C ILE A 18 12.20 -6.20 1.85
N PHE A 19 11.38 -5.28 2.34
CA PHE A 19 10.10 -5.61 2.98
C PHE A 19 9.04 -6.02 1.96
N MET A 20 9.00 -5.36 0.80
CA MET A 20 8.16 -5.81 -0.31
C MET A 20 8.55 -7.23 -0.72
N GLY A 21 9.85 -7.52 -0.79
CA GLY A 21 10.38 -8.86 -1.05
C GLY A 21 9.92 -9.89 -0.02
N ILE A 22 10.04 -9.59 1.28
CA ILE A 22 9.57 -10.46 2.37
C ILE A 22 8.05 -10.69 2.26
N PHE A 23 7.27 -9.64 2.03
CA PHE A 23 5.81 -9.73 1.90
C PHE A 23 5.40 -10.65 0.76
N TYR A 24 5.99 -10.50 -0.43
CA TYR A 24 5.68 -11.36 -1.56
C TYR A 24 6.25 -12.77 -1.40
N LEU A 25 7.35 -12.95 -0.67
CA LEU A 25 7.84 -14.28 -0.31
C LEU A 25 6.85 -15.01 0.61
N VAL A 26 6.32 -14.33 1.62
CA VAL A 26 5.24 -14.88 2.47
C VAL A 26 3.99 -15.19 1.65
N LEU A 27 3.64 -14.35 0.67
CA LEU A 27 2.52 -14.60 -0.25
C LEU A 27 2.76 -15.87 -1.11
N LEU A 28 3.99 -16.10 -1.57
CA LEU A 28 4.35 -17.32 -2.29
C LEU A 28 4.27 -18.57 -1.40
N VAL A 29 4.77 -18.48 -0.16
CA VAL A 29 4.64 -19.58 0.82
C VAL A 29 3.16 -19.88 1.09
N TRP A 30 2.34 -18.85 1.29
CA TRP A 30 0.89 -19.00 1.44
C TRP A 30 0.24 -19.68 0.24
N THR A 31 0.65 -19.31 -0.97
CA THR A 31 0.19 -19.95 -2.21
C THR A 31 0.56 -21.43 -2.22
N GLY A 32 1.78 -21.78 -1.82
CA GLY A 32 2.21 -23.17 -1.66
C GLY A 32 1.34 -23.95 -0.68
N ILE A 33 1.01 -23.36 0.47
CA ILE A 33 0.08 -23.96 1.45
C ILE A 33 -1.30 -24.19 0.84
N CYS A 34 -1.87 -23.20 0.14
CA CYS A 34 -3.16 -23.35 -0.54
C CYS A 34 -3.14 -24.47 -1.59
N LEU A 35 -2.06 -24.60 -2.36
CA LEU A 35 -1.89 -25.66 -3.36
C LEU A 35 -1.74 -27.04 -2.72
N LEU A 36 -0.98 -27.17 -1.62
CA LEU A 36 -0.88 -28.41 -0.85
C LEU A 36 -2.24 -28.83 -0.28
N LEU A 37 -2.99 -27.87 0.29
CA LEU A 37 -4.33 -28.12 0.79
C LEU A 37 -5.28 -28.58 -0.32
N MET A 38 -5.25 -27.93 -1.49
CA MET A 38 -6.05 -28.37 -2.64
C MET A 38 -5.63 -29.74 -3.16
N GLY A 39 -4.34 -30.02 -3.26
CA GLY A 39 -3.81 -31.31 -3.73
C GLY A 39 -4.10 -32.48 -2.78
N SER A 40 -4.39 -32.20 -1.51
CA SER A 40 -4.76 -33.22 -0.51
C SER A 40 -6.25 -33.60 -0.53
N ILE A 41 -7.07 -32.93 -1.36
CA ILE A 41 -8.50 -33.16 -1.46
C ILE A 41 -8.79 -34.16 -2.59
N GLU A 42 -9.48 -35.26 -2.27
CA GLU A 42 -9.99 -36.17 -3.29
C GLU A 42 -11.02 -35.48 -4.19
N PHE A 43 -10.88 -35.66 -5.50
CA PHE A 43 -11.72 -35.02 -6.51
C PHE A 43 -13.08 -35.71 -6.63
N SER A 44 -13.90 -35.52 -5.58
CA SER A 44 -15.23 -36.09 -5.45
C SER A 44 -16.28 -34.98 -5.44
N PHE A 45 -17.39 -35.21 -6.14
CA PHE A 45 -18.49 -34.25 -6.22
C PHE A 45 -19.16 -34.06 -4.85
N GLY A 46 -19.41 -32.82 -4.43
CA GLY A 46 -19.99 -32.49 -3.12
C GLY A 46 -19.09 -31.61 -2.24
N TRP A 47 -18.98 -31.95 -0.96
CA TRP A 47 -18.18 -31.19 0.02
C TRP A 47 -16.70 -30.98 -0.34
N PRO A 48 -15.99 -31.96 -0.94
CA PRO A 48 -14.61 -31.79 -1.39
C PRO A 48 -14.46 -30.70 -2.46
N LEU A 49 -15.37 -30.67 -3.44
CA LEU A 49 -15.40 -29.65 -4.48
C LEU A 49 -15.64 -28.24 -3.92
N ALA A 50 -16.60 -28.10 -2.99
CA ALA A 50 -16.89 -26.83 -2.34
C ALA A 50 -15.66 -26.28 -1.58
N ARG A 51 -14.91 -27.14 -0.88
CA ARG A 51 -13.66 -26.76 -0.22
C ARG A 51 -12.61 -26.24 -1.19
N MET A 52 -12.42 -26.90 -2.34
CA MET A 52 -11.47 -26.42 -3.36
C MET A 52 -11.87 -25.05 -3.90
N ILE A 53 -13.16 -24.82 -4.17
CA ILE A 53 -13.67 -23.52 -4.64
C ILE A 53 -13.38 -22.43 -3.60
N VAL A 54 -13.61 -22.70 -2.31
CA VAL A 54 -13.33 -21.72 -1.25
C VAL A 54 -11.83 -21.42 -1.16
N ILE A 55 -10.97 -22.45 -1.19
CA ILE A 55 -9.51 -22.24 -1.15
C ILE A 55 -9.05 -21.43 -2.36
N ALA A 56 -9.51 -21.79 -3.56
CA ALA A 56 -9.19 -21.05 -4.79
C ALA A 56 -9.68 -19.60 -4.73
N PHE A 57 -10.90 -19.37 -4.23
CA PHE A 57 -11.46 -18.03 -4.03
C PHE A 57 -10.61 -17.21 -3.06
N VAL A 58 -10.28 -17.76 -1.90
CA VAL A 58 -9.42 -17.09 -0.90
C VAL A 58 -8.07 -16.78 -1.49
N MET A 59 -7.44 -17.72 -2.21
CA MET A 59 -6.15 -17.52 -2.86
C MET A 59 -6.20 -16.37 -3.88
N VAL A 60 -7.16 -16.39 -4.80
CA VAL A 60 -7.33 -15.32 -5.81
C VAL A 60 -7.60 -13.98 -5.15
N TYR A 61 -8.45 -13.94 -4.14
CA TYR A 61 -8.77 -12.73 -3.39
C TYR A 61 -7.54 -12.18 -2.67
N THR A 62 -6.78 -13.03 -1.97
CA THR A 62 -5.52 -12.61 -1.31
C THR A 62 -4.53 -12.02 -2.32
N TRP A 63 -4.33 -12.65 -3.47
CA TRP A 63 -3.46 -12.10 -4.51
C TRP A 63 -3.96 -10.77 -5.06
N TYR A 64 -5.26 -10.68 -5.34
CA TYR A 64 -5.88 -9.47 -5.88
C TYR A 64 -5.66 -8.25 -4.96
N PHE A 65 -5.78 -8.42 -3.65
CA PHE A 65 -5.52 -7.36 -2.68
C PHE A 65 -4.03 -7.09 -2.49
N SER A 66 -3.20 -8.13 -2.44
CA SER A 66 -1.74 -7.99 -2.30
C SER A 66 -1.08 -7.25 -3.46
N LEU A 67 -1.59 -7.39 -4.68
CA LEU A 67 -1.11 -6.66 -5.86
C LEU A 67 -1.56 -5.19 -5.90
N ALA A 68 -2.59 -4.83 -5.13
CA ALA A 68 -3.09 -3.46 -5.01
C ALA A 68 -2.27 -2.61 -4.02
N ILE A 69 -1.36 -3.22 -3.26
CA ILE A 69 -0.45 -2.52 -2.36
C ILE A 69 0.52 -1.69 -3.20
N SER A 70 0.59 -0.40 -2.89
CA SER A 70 1.48 0.55 -3.56
C SER A 70 2.89 0.43 -2.99
N TYR A 71 3.89 0.46 -3.87
CA TYR A 71 5.31 0.40 -3.52
C TYR A 71 6.05 1.70 -3.83
N LYS A 72 5.40 2.63 -4.52
CA LYS A 72 5.94 3.95 -4.85
C LYS A 72 4.83 4.97 -4.71
N ILE A 73 5.14 6.09 -4.07
CA ILE A 73 4.27 7.26 -3.98
C ILE A 73 5.08 8.49 -4.36
N GLY A 74 4.52 9.39 -5.15
CA GLY A 74 5.18 10.66 -5.43
C GLY A 74 4.21 11.80 -5.57
N ILE A 75 4.75 13.01 -5.45
CA ILE A 75 4.03 14.25 -5.71
C ILE A 75 4.62 14.82 -7.00
N THR A 76 3.74 15.11 -7.95
CA THR A 76 4.11 15.72 -9.24
C THR A 76 4.08 17.24 -9.19
N GLU A 77 4.71 17.92 -10.16
CA GLU A 77 4.79 19.39 -10.24
C GLU A 77 3.43 20.12 -10.13
N HIS A 78 2.33 19.46 -10.53
CA HIS A 78 0.98 20.00 -10.45
C HIS A 78 0.31 19.83 -9.09
N GLY A 79 0.98 19.22 -8.12
CA GLY A 79 0.41 18.89 -6.80
C GLY A 79 -0.45 17.62 -6.84
N ASP A 80 -0.39 16.83 -7.91
CA ASP A 80 -1.04 15.52 -7.97
C ASP A 80 -0.14 14.46 -7.36
N ILE A 81 -0.75 13.53 -6.64
CA ILE A 81 -0.10 12.40 -6.01
C ILE A 81 -0.26 11.17 -6.89
N GLU A 82 0.85 10.53 -7.20
CA GLU A 82 0.92 9.30 -7.97
C GLU A 82 1.27 8.13 -7.05
N LEU A 83 0.32 7.21 -6.90
CA LEU A 83 0.48 5.96 -6.15
C LEU A 83 0.64 4.82 -7.14
N THR A 84 1.81 4.21 -7.16
CA THR A 84 2.11 3.09 -8.06
C THR A 84 2.08 1.78 -7.27
N SER A 85 1.24 0.86 -7.74
CA SER A 85 1.13 -0.52 -7.27
C SER A 85 1.40 -1.49 -8.42
N PHE A 86 1.64 -2.77 -8.13
CA PHE A 86 1.85 -3.79 -9.18
C PHE A 86 0.64 -3.95 -10.09
N ARG A 87 -0.55 -3.66 -9.59
CA ARG A 87 -1.81 -3.75 -10.34
C ARG A 87 -2.12 -2.49 -11.16
N ARG A 88 -1.89 -1.31 -10.62
CA ARG A 88 -2.31 -0.04 -11.24
C ARG A 88 -1.52 1.16 -10.71
N VAL A 89 -1.56 2.22 -11.50
CA VAL A 89 -1.11 3.56 -11.09
C VAL A 89 -2.34 4.40 -10.82
N VAL A 90 -2.43 4.99 -9.63
CA VAL A 90 -3.53 5.86 -9.21
C VAL A 90 -3.00 7.28 -9.11
N ARG A 91 -3.58 8.21 -9.86
CA ARG A 91 -3.26 9.64 -9.82
C ARG A 91 -4.42 10.39 -9.20
N VAL A 92 -4.13 11.14 -8.15
CA VAL A 92 -5.14 11.81 -7.33
C VAL A 92 -4.59 13.14 -6.86
N ASN A 93 -5.40 14.19 -6.92
CA ASN A 93 -4.96 15.50 -6.48
C ASN A 93 -4.70 15.52 -4.96
N ALA A 94 -3.63 16.18 -4.50
CA ALA A 94 -3.24 16.20 -3.09
C ALA A 94 -4.30 16.82 -2.16
N GLU A 95 -5.09 17.77 -2.65
CA GLU A 95 -6.18 18.41 -1.90
C GLU A 95 -7.27 17.40 -1.48
N VAL A 96 -7.39 16.30 -2.22
CA VAL A 96 -8.42 15.27 -2.05
C VAL A 96 -8.04 14.23 -0.96
N ILE A 97 -6.83 14.33 -0.40
CA ILE A 97 -6.40 13.45 0.70
C ILE A 97 -6.96 13.96 2.02
N GLY A 98 -8.13 13.43 2.38
CA GLY A 98 -8.79 13.81 3.64
C GLY A 98 -8.11 13.23 4.88
N MET A 99 -7.38 12.11 4.79
CA MET A 99 -6.74 11.50 5.97
C MET A 99 -5.61 10.53 5.63
N VAL A 100 -4.55 10.55 6.43
CA VAL A 100 -3.48 9.55 6.41
C VAL A 100 -3.48 8.82 7.75
N GLU A 101 -3.78 7.52 7.71
CA GLU A 101 -3.72 6.64 8.88
C GLU A 101 -2.36 5.96 8.92
N GLY A 102 -1.58 6.24 9.96
CA GLY A 102 -0.37 5.50 10.30
C GLY A 102 -0.66 4.05 10.71
N PRO A 103 0.36 3.19 10.75
CA PRO A 103 0.19 1.84 11.24
C PRO A 103 -0.34 1.87 12.68
N LYS A 104 -1.53 1.30 12.91
CA LYS A 104 -2.21 1.28 14.22
C LYS A 104 -1.39 0.61 15.33
N TRP A 105 -0.33 -0.12 14.96
CA TRP A 105 0.61 -0.78 15.85
C TRP A 105 1.88 0.07 15.96
N ALA A 106 1.80 1.20 16.68
CA ALA A 106 2.89 2.17 16.90
C ALA A 106 4.14 1.62 17.62
N ILE A 107 4.25 0.30 17.80
CA ILE A 107 5.40 -0.38 18.42
C ILE A 107 6.45 -0.72 17.37
N ILE A 108 6.04 -0.92 16.10
CA ILE A 108 6.95 -1.25 15.00
C ILE A 108 6.98 -0.04 14.06
N PRO A 109 8.17 0.52 13.75
CA PRO A 109 8.29 1.69 12.87
C PRO A 109 8.02 1.37 11.39
N TYR A 110 7.52 0.17 11.09
CA TYR A 110 7.23 -0.33 9.76
C TYR A 110 5.76 -0.71 9.68
N GLY A 111 5.08 -0.29 8.61
CA GLY A 111 3.74 -0.79 8.38
C GLY A 111 3.06 -0.19 7.17
N PHE A 112 1.78 -0.55 7.04
CA PHE A 112 0.94 -0.02 5.98
C PHE A 112 0.34 1.30 6.43
N VAL A 113 0.78 2.38 5.79
CA VAL A 113 0.10 3.66 5.87
C VAL A 113 -1.04 3.65 4.87
N ARG A 114 -2.22 4.03 5.37
CA ARG A 114 -3.43 4.06 4.58
C ARG A 114 -3.78 5.50 4.26
N PHE A 115 -3.76 5.80 2.97
CA PHE A 115 -4.21 7.06 2.40
C PHE A 115 -5.70 6.94 2.11
N ARG A 116 -6.51 7.77 2.77
CA ARG A 116 -7.94 7.89 2.52
C ARG A 116 -8.16 8.99 1.50
N LEU A 117 -8.48 8.58 0.28
CA LEU A 117 -8.90 9.44 -0.82
C LEU A 117 -10.42 9.52 -0.81
N GLU A 118 -11.00 10.55 -1.44
CA GLU A 118 -12.47 10.71 -1.51
C GLU A 118 -13.18 9.48 -2.07
N ARG A 119 -12.60 8.84 -3.09
CA ARG A 119 -13.22 7.71 -3.81
C ARG A 119 -12.51 6.38 -3.60
N GLU A 120 -11.28 6.38 -3.05
CA GLU A 120 -10.45 5.19 -2.95
C GLU A 120 -9.65 5.12 -1.64
N LYS A 121 -9.15 3.93 -1.32
CA LYS A 121 -8.22 3.72 -0.22
C LYS A 121 -6.94 3.18 -0.83
N ALA A 122 -5.84 3.89 -0.64
CA ALA A 122 -4.53 3.43 -1.05
C ALA A 122 -3.73 2.99 0.18
N TYR A 123 -2.96 1.92 0.02
CA TYR A 123 -2.11 1.37 1.07
C TYR A 123 -0.69 1.38 0.53
N ILE A 124 0.21 2.04 1.26
CA ILE A 124 1.65 1.97 0.99
C ILE A 124 2.34 1.36 2.20
N PHE A 125 3.32 0.52 1.93
CA PHE A 125 4.22 0.09 2.99
C PHE A 125 5.31 1.14 3.17
N CYS A 126 5.48 1.67 4.37
CA CYS A 126 6.54 2.62 4.66
C CYS A 126 7.15 2.38 6.03
N CYS A 127 8.30 3.01 6.23
CA CYS A 127 8.97 3.09 7.51
C CYS A 127 8.75 4.50 8.06
N THR A 128 8.12 4.64 9.23
CA THR A 128 7.82 5.95 9.83
C THR A 128 9.07 6.65 10.37
N THR A 129 10.16 5.92 10.58
CA THR A 129 11.46 6.46 11.01
C THR A 129 12.40 6.75 9.82
N ASP A 130 11.93 6.57 8.60
CA ASP A 130 12.69 6.87 7.40
C ASP A 130 12.63 8.37 7.10
N ALA A 131 13.79 9.00 7.00
CA ALA A 131 13.90 10.44 6.75
C ALA A 131 13.24 10.84 5.43
N ASP A 132 13.28 9.97 4.42
CA ASP A 132 12.63 10.21 3.12
C ASP A 132 11.11 10.21 3.26
N PHE A 133 10.57 9.32 4.10
CA PHE A 133 9.14 9.28 4.37
C PHE A 133 8.69 10.48 5.23
N GLU A 134 9.48 10.87 6.23
CA GLU A 134 9.20 12.04 7.05
C GLU A 134 9.19 13.32 6.19
N GLN A 135 10.20 13.48 5.32
CA GLN A 135 10.28 14.59 4.38
C GLN A 135 9.09 14.59 3.41
N TYR A 136 8.73 13.42 2.86
CA TYR A 136 7.53 13.25 2.04
C TYR A 136 6.27 13.73 2.76
N MET A 137 6.08 13.33 4.02
CA MET A 137 4.91 13.70 4.81
C MET A 137 4.87 15.21 5.15
N GLN A 138 6.03 15.84 5.36
CA GLN A 138 6.12 17.28 5.54
C GLN A 138 5.73 18.04 4.27
N ILE A 139 6.21 17.60 3.10
CA ILE A 139 5.83 18.18 1.79
C ILE A 139 4.33 18.01 1.54
N MET A 140 3.78 16.82 1.80
CA MET A 140 2.34 16.55 1.71
C MET A 140 1.51 17.49 2.57
N LYS A 141 1.92 17.71 3.83
CA LYS A 141 1.21 18.58 4.76
C LYS A 141 1.32 20.06 4.39
N ALA A 142 2.43 20.47 3.79
CA ALA A 142 2.58 21.81 3.24
C ALA A 142 1.67 22.02 2.01
N ALA A 143 1.52 20.99 1.16
CA ALA A 143 0.64 21.04 -0.01
C ALA A 143 -0.86 20.93 0.36
N ASN A 144 -1.20 20.19 1.41
CA ASN A 144 -2.57 20.07 1.92
C ASN A 144 -2.61 20.25 3.45
N PRO A 145 -2.81 21.48 3.94
CA PRO A 145 -2.87 21.80 5.36
C PRO A 145 -4.07 21.17 6.11
N GLU A 146 -5.15 20.85 5.39
CA GLU A 146 -6.38 20.27 5.96
C GLU A 146 -6.27 18.75 6.18
N MET A 147 -5.21 18.12 5.65
CA MET A 147 -4.96 16.70 5.79
C MET A 147 -4.76 16.29 7.26
N VAL A 148 -5.60 15.38 7.75
CA VAL A 148 -5.49 14.85 9.12
C VAL A 148 -4.52 13.66 9.15
N LEU A 149 -3.49 13.76 9.98
CA LEU A 149 -2.58 12.66 10.31
C LEU A 149 -3.10 11.94 11.55
N LYS A 150 -3.42 10.64 11.45
CA LYS A 150 -3.80 9.80 12.60
C LYS A 150 -2.79 8.69 12.81
N GLY A 151 -2.05 8.74 13.91
CA GLY A 151 -1.11 7.68 14.31
C GLY A 151 0.19 7.65 13.49
N VAL A 152 0.57 8.80 12.90
CA VAL A 152 1.90 9.08 12.35
C VAL A 152 2.62 10.00 13.33
#